data_AF-A0A1E1WEY0-F1
#
_entry.id   AF-A0A1E1WEY0-F1
#
_cell.length_a   1.000
_cell.length_b   1.000
_cell.length_c   1.000
_cell.angle_alpha   90.00
_cell.angle_beta   90.00
_cell.angle_gamma   90.00
#
_symmetry.space_group_name_H-M   'P 1'
#
loop_
_entity.id
_entity.type
_entity.pdbx_description
1 polymer ?
#
loop_
_entity_poly.entity_id
_entity_poly.type
_entity_poly.pdbx_seq_one_letter_code
_entity_poly.pdbx_strand_id
1 'polypeptide(L)'
;WELPDASTLTDAHAPASLLKLWYRELYEPLIPDALYGACIAAGGDFAACTRAIQRLPAINRLVLTYLISFLQQFTAPEVVSQTKMDSANLAMVFAPNCLRCMSSDPRIILENARKEMTFLKTLITNLDTSHVQDLL
;
A
#
# COMPACT_ATOMS: atom_id res chain seq x y z
N TRP A 1 17.27 19.21 11.05
CA TRP A 1 17.18 17.74 11.11
C TRP A 1 18.30 17.20 10.24
N GLU A 2 19.37 16.71 10.86
CA GLU A 2 20.43 16.02 10.12
C GLU A 2 20.02 14.55 9.98
N LEU A 3 20.19 13.99 8.79
CA LEU A 3 20.00 12.55 8.59
C LEU A 3 21.09 11.83 9.40
N PRO A 4 20.73 10.81 10.21
CA PRO A 4 21.73 9.99 10.88
C PRO A 4 22.72 9.44 9.86
N ASP A 5 24.00 9.34 10.22
CA ASP A 5 25.01 8.70 9.39
C ASP A 5 24.50 7.32 8.97
N ALA A 6 24.43 7.05 7.66
CA ALA A 6 23.95 5.79 7.12
C ALA A 6 24.75 4.58 7.64
N SER A 7 25.98 4.81 8.12
CA SER A 7 26.81 3.81 8.80
C SER A 7 26.27 3.39 10.18
N THR A 8 25.39 4.20 10.78
CA THR A 8 24.78 3.97 12.10
C THR A 8 23.33 3.46 12.03
N LEU A 9 22.69 3.56 10.86
CA LEU A 9 21.36 3.00 10.58
C LEU A 9 21.47 1.51 10.28
N THR A 10 21.65 0.70 11.33
CA THR A 10 21.82 -0.75 11.21
C THR A 10 20.51 -1.54 11.05
N ASP A 11 19.36 -0.92 11.35
CA ASP A 11 18.06 -1.59 11.33
C ASP A 11 17.09 -0.95 10.32
N ALA A 12 16.91 -1.60 9.17
CA ALA A 12 15.92 -1.22 8.15
C ALA A 12 14.47 -1.45 8.63
N HIS A 13 14.24 -2.22 9.69
CA HIS A 13 12.90 -2.46 10.24
C HIS A 13 12.35 -1.24 10.96
N ALA A 14 13.20 -0.39 11.55
CA ALA A 14 12.79 0.84 12.21
C ALA A 14 12.10 1.83 11.25
N PRO A 15 12.72 2.29 10.15
CA PRO A 15 12.06 3.17 9.18
C PRO A 15 10.86 2.50 8.50
N ALA A 16 10.93 1.20 8.20
CA ALA A 16 9.79 0.47 7.63
C ALA A 16 8.58 0.47 8.59
N SER A 17 8.82 0.28 9.90
CA SER A 17 7.78 0.30 10.92
C SER A 17 7.20 1.69 11.12
N LEU A 18 8.03 2.73 11.09
CA LEU A 18 7.58 4.11 11.14
C LEU A 18 6.69 4.47 9.94
N LEU A 19 7.07 4.06 8.73
CA LEU A 19 6.27 4.28 7.53
C LEU A 19 4.88 3.63 7.64
N LYS A 20 4.83 2.35 8.03
CA LYS A 20 3.56 1.63 8.24
C LYS A 20 2.70 2.29 9.33
N LEU A 21 3.33 2.70 10.42
CA LEU A 21 2.65 3.41 11.51
C LEU A 21 2.05 4.72 11.02
N TRP A 22 2.79 5.51 10.25
CA TRP A 22 2.30 6.78 9.72
C TRP A 22 1.01 6.61 8.90
N TYR A 23 0.96 5.63 7.99
CA TYR A 23 -0.26 5.32 7.23
C TYR A 23 -1.43 4.88 8.12
N ARG A 24 -1.15 4.03 9.12
CA ARG A 24 -2.17 3.47 10.01
C ARG A 24 -2.82 4.53 10.90
N GLU A 25 -2.03 5.48 11.40
CA GLU A 25 -2.43 6.52 12.36
C GLU A 25 -2.96 7.81 11.69
N LEU A 26 -3.11 7.82 10.36
CA LEU A 26 -3.83 8.91 9.70
C LEU A 26 -5.25 9.03 10.28
N TYR A 27 -5.69 10.27 10.48
CA TYR A 27 -7.04 10.59 10.99
C TYR A 27 -8.12 9.85 10.19
N GLU A 28 -8.03 9.95 8.87
CA GLU A 28 -8.75 9.10 7.92
C GLU A 28 -7.73 8.19 7.21
N PRO A 29 -8.03 6.89 7.01
CA PRO A 29 -7.15 6.01 6.25
C PRO A 29 -6.85 6.56 4.85
N LEU A 30 -5.71 6.14 4.28
CA LEU A 30 -5.29 6.59 2.95
C LEU A 30 -6.39 6.41 1.89
N ILE A 31 -7.11 5.28 1.95
CA ILE A 31 -8.36 5.07 1.23
C ILE A 31 -9.52 5.50 2.15
N PRO A 32 -10.22 6.61 1.83
CA PRO A 32 -11.39 7.07 2.57
C PRO A 32 -12.47 5.98 2.70
N ASP A 33 -13.21 5.99 3.81
CA ASP A 33 -14.26 4.99 4.08
C ASP A 33 -15.31 4.96 2.96
N ALA A 34 -15.67 6.12 2.43
CA ALA A 34 -16.62 6.26 1.32
C ALA A 34 -16.18 5.54 0.02
N LEU A 35 -14.89 5.22 -0.13
CA LEU A 35 -14.33 4.53 -1.30
C LEU A 35 -13.89 3.09 -0.97
N TYR A 36 -13.81 2.73 0.31
CA TYR A 36 -13.39 1.40 0.78
C TYR A 36 -14.14 0.27 0.06
N GLY A 37 -15.49 0.34 0.04
CA GLY A 37 -16.34 -0.66 -0.59
C GLY A 37 -16.04 -0.85 -2.08
N ALA A 38 -15.75 0.25 -2.80
CA ALA A 38 -15.40 0.18 -4.22
C ALA A 38 -14.03 -0.46 -4.44
N CYS A 39 -13.06 -0.20 -3.57
CA CYS A 39 -11.72 -0.80 -3.62
C CYS A 39 -11.78 -2.32 -3.39
N ILE A 40 -12.46 -2.77 -2.33
CA ILE A 40 -12.54 -4.22 -2.05
C ILE A 40 -13.44 -4.97 -3.04
N ALA A 41 -14.43 -4.31 -3.64
CA ALA A 41 -15.26 -4.89 -4.69
C ALA A 41 -14.53 -5.02 -6.03
N ALA A 42 -13.56 -4.15 -6.30
CA ALA A 42 -12.73 -4.24 -7.51
C ALA A 42 -11.88 -5.54 -7.51
N GLY A 43 -11.44 -5.99 -6.34
CA GLY A 43 -10.72 -7.25 -6.18
C GLY A 43 -9.47 -7.30 -7.08
N GLY A 44 -9.44 -8.27 -7.99
CA GLY A 44 -8.35 -8.47 -8.96
C GLY A 44 -8.55 -7.76 -10.31
N ASP A 45 -9.67 -7.08 -10.53
CA ASP A 45 -9.93 -6.34 -11.77
C ASP A 45 -9.19 -5.00 -11.71
N PHE A 46 -8.07 -4.92 -12.43
CA PHE A 46 -7.24 -3.71 -12.49
C PHE A 46 -7.99 -2.49 -13.07
N ALA A 47 -8.90 -2.68 -14.02
CA ALA A 47 -9.67 -1.58 -14.57
C ALA A 47 -10.65 -1.02 -13.52
N ALA A 48 -11.27 -1.89 -12.72
CA ALA A 48 -12.08 -1.47 -11.57
C ALA A 48 -11.25 -0.79 -10.48
N CYS A 49 -10.05 -1.32 -10.18
CA CYS A 49 -9.13 -0.70 -9.22
C CYS A 49 -8.75 0.72 -9.66
N THR A 50 -8.43 0.90 -10.94
CA THR A 50 -8.08 2.20 -11.54
C THR A 50 -9.23 3.20 -11.41
N ARG A 51 -10.46 2.79 -11.72
CA ARG A 51 -11.65 3.65 -11.52
C ARG A 51 -11.85 4.03 -10.05
N ALA A 52 -11.58 3.13 -9.12
CA ALA A 52 -11.68 3.43 -7.69
C ALA A 52 -10.64 4.46 -7.25
N ILE A 53 -9.37 4.30 -7.63
CA ILE A 53 -8.30 5.24 -7.24
C ILE A 53 -8.43 6.61 -7.92
N GLN A 54 -9.04 6.68 -9.12
CA GLN A 54 -9.31 7.97 -9.79
C GLN A 54 -10.30 8.84 -9.01
N ARG A 55 -11.16 8.23 -8.18
CA ARG A 55 -12.12 8.95 -7.32
C ARG A 55 -11.50 9.46 -6.02
N LEU A 56 -10.28 9.04 -5.68
CA LEU A 56 -9.59 9.52 -4.49
C LEU A 56 -9.34 11.03 -4.58
N PRO A 57 -9.31 11.74 -3.44
CA PRO A 57 -8.78 13.10 -3.39
C PRO A 57 -7.37 13.14 -3.99
N ALA A 58 -7.00 14.25 -4.62
CA ALA A 58 -5.75 14.36 -5.36
C ALA A 58 -4.53 14.01 -4.51
N ILE A 59 -4.50 14.46 -3.24
CA ILE A 59 -3.40 14.17 -2.32
C ILE A 59 -3.33 12.69 -1.94
N ASN A 60 -4.47 12.05 -1.61
CA ASN A 60 -4.52 10.62 -1.29
C ASN A 60 -4.07 9.77 -2.47
N ARG A 61 -4.52 10.11 -3.69
CA ARG A 61 -4.10 9.43 -4.91
C ARG A 61 -2.59 9.56 -5.11
N LEU A 62 -2.04 10.77 -4.95
CA LEU A 62 -0.61 11.01 -5.09
C LEU A 62 0.17 10.14 -4.09
N VAL A 63 -0.15 10.23 -2.79
CA VAL A 63 0.49 9.46 -1.72
C VAL A 63 0.38 7.95 -1.98
N LEU A 64 -0.78 7.46 -2.41
CA LEU A 64 -0.96 6.05 -2.78
C LEU A 64 -0.06 5.67 -3.96
N THR A 65 -0.03 6.45 -5.04
CA THR A 65 0.81 6.17 -6.21
C THR A 65 2.29 6.11 -5.82
N TYR A 66 2.76 7.02 -4.95
CA TYR A 66 4.11 6.96 -4.41
C TYR A 66 4.38 5.70 -3.61
N LEU A 67 3.47 5.33 -2.71
CA LEU A 67 3.60 4.10 -1.95
C LEU A 67 3.72 2.90 -2.90
N ILE A 68 2.85 2.81 -3.91
CA ILE A 68 2.91 1.74 -4.91
C ILE A 68 4.24 1.75 -5.66
N SER A 69 4.71 2.92 -6.09
CA SER A 69 6.00 3.06 -6.78
C SER A 69 7.18 2.57 -5.92
N PHE A 70 7.18 2.94 -4.64
CA PHE A 70 8.18 2.47 -3.67
C PHE A 70 8.10 0.95 -3.48
N LEU A 71 6.91 0.38 -3.32
CA LEU A 71 6.73 -1.06 -3.14
C LEU A 71 7.13 -1.86 -4.40
N GLN A 72 6.92 -1.30 -5.59
CA GLN A 72 7.33 -1.93 -6.85
C GLN A 72 8.84 -2.19 -6.93
N GLN A 73 9.67 -1.33 -6.32
CA GLN A 73 11.12 -1.55 -6.26
C GLN A 73 11.50 -2.83 -5.50
N PHE A 74 10.70 -3.22 -4.49
CA PHE A 74 10.93 -4.47 -3.74
C PHE A 74 10.53 -5.72 -4.52
N THR A 75 9.72 -5.57 -5.58
CA THR A 75 9.27 -6.70 -6.40
C THR A 75 10.27 -7.11 -7.48
N ALA A 76 11.36 -6.35 -7.66
CA ALA A 76 12.44 -6.70 -8.57
C ALA A 76 13.06 -8.05 -8.18
N PRO A 77 13.28 -9.00 -9.13
CA PRO A 77 13.73 -10.36 -8.81
C PRO A 77 14.97 -10.43 -7.92
N GLU A 78 15.93 -9.53 -8.14
CA GLU A 78 17.15 -9.38 -7.35
C GLU A 78 16.88 -8.97 -5.91
N VAL A 79 15.91 -8.07 -5.67
CA VAL A 79 15.51 -7.64 -4.33
C VAL A 79 14.68 -8.71 -3.64
N VAL A 80 13.75 -9.36 -4.34
CA VAL A 80 12.95 -10.49 -3.81
C VAL A 80 13.86 -11.64 -3.40
N SER A 81 14.93 -11.91 -4.17
CA SER A 81 15.89 -12.98 -3.85
C SER A 81 16.56 -12.80 -2.48
N GLN A 82 16.76 -11.55 -2.05
CA GLN A 82 17.37 -11.19 -0.76
C GLN A 82 16.33 -11.03 0.35
N THR A 83 15.27 -10.26 0.09
CA THR A 83 14.28 -9.86 1.11
C THR A 83 13.17 -10.88 1.34
N LYS A 84 12.92 -11.76 0.36
CA LYS A 84 11.78 -12.68 0.30
C LYS A 84 10.41 -11.98 0.30
N MET A 85 10.36 -10.69 -0.01
CA MET A 85 9.14 -9.89 -0.06
C MET A 85 8.66 -9.75 -1.50
N ASP A 86 7.77 -10.65 -1.94
CA ASP A 86 7.08 -10.51 -3.22
C ASP A 86 5.87 -9.56 -3.11
N SER A 87 5.19 -9.32 -4.25
CA SER A 87 4.00 -8.45 -4.29
C SER A 87 2.87 -8.93 -3.35
N ALA A 88 2.73 -10.24 -3.12
CA ALA A 88 1.72 -10.78 -2.22
C ALA A 88 2.07 -10.51 -0.75
N ASN A 89 3.33 -10.71 -0.36
CA ASN A 89 3.83 -10.42 0.98
C ASN A 89 3.77 -8.93 1.30
N LEU A 90 4.17 -8.07 0.34
CA LEU A 90 4.06 -6.62 0.49
C LEU A 90 2.60 -6.19 0.64
N ALA A 91 1.69 -6.73 -0.17
CA ALA A 91 0.27 -6.42 -0.08
C ALA A 91 -0.32 -6.85 1.27
N MET A 92 0.05 -8.03 1.78
CA MET A 92 -0.38 -8.52 3.09
C MET A 92 0.01 -7.56 4.23
N VAL A 93 1.22 -7.00 4.16
CA VAL A 93 1.73 -6.10 5.19
C VAL A 93 1.14 -4.69 5.06
N PHE A 94 0.97 -4.16 3.85
CA PHE A 94 0.58 -2.77 3.63
C PHE A 94 -0.93 -2.53 3.51
N ALA A 95 -1.71 -3.52 3.07
CA ALA A 95 -3.17 -3.40 2.94
C ALA A 95 -3.86 -2.88 4.22
N PRO A 96 -3.62 -3.46 5.43
CA PRO A 96 -4.28 -2.99 6.65
C PRO A 96 -3.84 -1.60 7.12
N ASN A 97 -2.77 -1.03 6.55
CA ASN A 97 -2.36 0.35 6.84
C ASN A 97 -2.99 1.35 5.87
N CYS A 98 -3.45 0.90 4.70
CA CYS A 98 -4.05 1.76 3.67
C CYS A 98 -5.58 1.76 3.69
N LEU A 99 -6.17 0.61 4.04
CA LEU A 99 -7.61 0.38 4.11
C LEU A 99 -8.02 0.01 5.55
N ARG A 100 -9.24 0.37 5.95
CA ARG A 100 -9.75 0.08 7.29
C ARG A 100 -11.19 -0.43 7.20
N CYS A 101 -11.41 -1.70 7.52
CA CYS A 101 -12.76 -2.27 7.60
C CYS A 101 -13.51 -1.71 8.82
N MET A 102 -14.69 -1.12 8.60
CA MET A 102 -15.54 -0.57 9.69
C MET A 102 -16.47 -1.62 10.33
N SER A 103 -16.48 -2.85 9.82
CA SER A 103 -17.33 -3.92 10.38
C SER A 103 -16.78 -4.45 11.69
N SER A 104 -17.67 -4.78 12.63
CA SER A 104 -17.34 -5.49 13.86
C SER A 104 -17.55 -7.01 13.78
N ASP A 105 -18.11 -7.54 12.67
CA ASP A 105 -18.29 -8.98 12.47
C ASP A 105 -16.96 -9.62 12.03
N PRO A 106 -16.37 -10.55 12.82
CA PRO A 106 -15.10 -11.20 12.48
C PRO A 106 -15.09 -11.89 11.12
N ARG A 107 -16.24 -12.39 10.65
CA ARG A 107 -16.36 -13.05 9.34
C ARG A 107 -16.17 -12.04 8.21
N ILE A 108 -16.81 -10.88 8.33
CA ILE A 108 -16.70 -9.79 7.35
C ILE A 108 -15.28 -9.22 7.37
N ILE A 109 -14.69 -9.03 8.56
CA ILE A 109 -13.30 -8.56 8.70
C ILE A 109 -12.34 -9.49 7.98
N LEU A 110 -12.45 -10.81 8.20
CA LEU A 110 -11.57 -11.79 7.58
C LEU A 110 -11.75 -11.88 6.06
N GLU A 111 -13.00 -11.82 5.57
CA GLU A 111 -13.28 -11.81 4.14
C GLU A 111 -12.73 -10.56 3.46
N ASN A 112 -12.96 -9.40 4.06
CA ASN A 112 -12.51 -8.13 3.52
C ASN A 112 -10.99 -8.00 3.55
N ALA A 113 -10.30 -8.51 4.59
CA ALA A 113 -8.85 -8.52 4.62
C ALA A 113 -8.25 -9.20 3.37
N ARG A 114 -8.87 -10.29 2.87
CA ARG A 114 -8.44 -10.94 1.62
C ARG A 114 -8.64 -10.06 0.39
N LYS A 115 -9.75 -9.33 0.35
CA LYS A 115 -10.06 -8.40 -0.75
C LYS A 115 -9.14 -7.18 -0.73
N GLU A 116 -8.84 -6.62 0.44
CA GLU A 116 -7.88 -5.54 0.65
C GLU A 116 -6.49 -5.93 0.14
N MET A 117 -6.00 -7.12 0.51
CA MET A 117 -4.73 -7.65 0.01
C MET A 117 -4.74 -7.82 -1.51
N THR A 118 -5.85 -8.32 -2.08
CA THR A 118 -5.97 -8.51 -3.53
C THR A 118 -5.97 -7.18 -4.27
N PHE A 119 -6.70 -6.18 -3.77
CA PHE A 119 -6.71 -4.83 -4.32
C PHE A 119 -5.31 -4.23 -4.34
N LEU A 120 -4.61 -4.25 -3.20
CA LEU A 120 -3.29 -3.66 -3.10
C LEU A 120 -2.25 -4.40 -3.96
N LYS A 121 -2.29 -5.74 -3.97
CA LYS A 121 -1.43 -6.54 -4.86
C LYS A 121 -1.65 -6.19 -6.32
N THR A 122 -2.91 -6.05 -6.75
CA THR A 122 -3.27 -5.69 -8.13
C THR A 122 -2.67 -4.34 -8.52
N LEU A 123 -2.68 -3.36 -7.61
CA LEU A 123 -2.02 -2.08 -7.83
C LEU A 123 -0.49 -2.22 -7.91
N ILE A 124 0.14 -2.93 -6.98
CA ILE A 124 1.59 -3.17 -6.99
C ILE A 124 2.02 -3.80 -8.32
N THR A 125 1.27 -4.76 -8.84
CA THR A 125 1.64 -5.48 -10.07
C THR A 125 1.39 -4.68 -11.35
N ASN A 126 0.34 -3.85 -11.41
CA ASN A 126 -0.16 -3.33 -12.69
C ASN A 126 -0.21 -1.81 -12.80
N LEU A 127 -0.14 -1.06 -11.69
CA LEU A 127 -0.25 0.39 -11.74
C LEU A 127 1.02 0.99 -12.32
N ASP A 128 0.86 1.81 -13.36
CA ASP A 128 1.93 2.65 -13.87
C ASP A 128 2.20 3.81 -12.90
N THR A 129 3.43 3.85 -12.38
CA THR A 129 3.89 4.86 -11.42
C THR A 129 5.05 5.70 -11.96
N SER A 130 5.38 5.62 -13.24
CA SER A 130 6.56 6.31 -13.81
C SER A 130 6.57 7.81 -13.55
N HIS A 131 5.40 8.45 -13.53
CA HIS A 131 5.27 9.90 -13.29
C HIS A 131 5.61 10.36 -11.86
N VAL A 132 5.74 9.46 -10.88
CA VAL A 132 6.19 9.80 -9.52
C VAL A 132 7.59 9.29 -9.21
N GLN A 133 8.22 8.53 -10.11
CA GLN A 133 9.57 8.01 -9.90
C GLN A 133 10.61 9.13 -9.80
N ASP A 134 10.43 10.22 -10.55
CA ASP A 134 11.32 11.40 -10.52
C ASP A 134 11.29 12.17 -9.20
N LEU A 135 10.38 11.81 -8.30
CA LEU A 135 10.22 12.47 -7.02
C LEU A 135 10.76 11.62 -5.84
N LEU A 136 11.32 10.43 -6.14
CA LEU A 136 12.03 9.55 -5.20
C LEU A 136 13.53 9.83 -5.26
#